data_AF-A0A9P8AHM1-F1
#
_entry.id   AF-A0A9P8AHM1-F1
#
_cell.length_a   1.000
_cell.length_b   1.000
_cell.length_c   1.000
_cell.angle_alpha   90.00
_cell.angle_beta   90.00
_cell.angle_gamma   90.00
#
_symmetry.space_group_name_H-M   'P 1'
#
loop_
_entity.id
_entity.type
_entity.pdbx_description
1 polymer ?
#
loop_
_entity_poly.entity_id
_entity_poly.type
_entity_poly.pdbx_seq_one_letter_code
_entity_poly.pdbx_strand_id
1 'polypeptide(L)'
;MGKRNWSLALAIKDEQRKKHHRTQTRQKHEYLLKKVENTDVEKLYGTLKFHKNKRDPNTKLITKLQEEWDFILKNKLHPQAVALILSREQKQVEEENKLWGRQSIYFNPELNPLGKPPTIDGKRLPNIKVPIRNKRLYKSDPRIANWAITPPDGVCPKFYKVVLNTEKDRAEETIINTQPKHPTSGNDSVNRSDTTNWNIQSDSDSGRDTNDSD
;
A
#
# COMPACT_ATOMS: atom_id res chain seq x y z
N MET A 1 27.38 -53.18 -10.74
CA MET A 1 26.05 -52.60 -10.45
C MET A 1 25.12 -53.71 -9.98
N GLY A 2 24.87 -53.81 -8.67
CA GLY A 2 24.06 -54.90 -8.11
C GLY A 2 22.57 -54.69 -8.37
N LYS A 3 21.91 -55.68 -8.98
CA LYS A 3 20.45 -55.74 -9.06
C LYS A 3 19.93 -55.89 -7.63
N ARG A 4 19.30 -54.85 -7.07
CA ARG A 4 18.63 -54.95 -5.76
C ARG A 4 17.52 -55.99 -5.89
N ASN A 5 17.51 -56.99 -5.00
CA ASN A 5 16.47 -58.01 -4.97
C ASN A 5 15.14 -57.35 -4.60
N TRP A 6 14.20 -57.32 -5.55
CA TRP A 6 12.85 -56.83 -5.31
C TRP A 6 12.13 -57.83 -4.39
N SER A 7 11.64 -57.35 -3.24
CA SER A 7 10.81 -58.15 -2.34
C SER A 7 9.36 -57.73 -2.48
N LEU A 8 8.49 -58.67 -2.86
CA LEU A 8 7.05 -58.46 -2.96
C LEU A 8 6.46 -57.99 -1.61
N ALA A 9 6.95 -58.52 -0.50
CA ALA A 9 6.52 -58.11 0.83
C ALA A 9 6.86 -56.65 1.14
N LEU A 10 8.02 -56.16 0.69
CA LEU A 10 8.39 -54.74 0.83
C LEU A 10 7.53 -53.86 -0.08
N ALA A 11 7.27 -54.29 -1.32
CA ALA A 11 6.42 -53.56 -2.25
C ALA A 11 4.97 -53.41 -1.73
N ILE A 12 4.40 -54.47 -1.15
CA ILE A 12 3.05 -54.44 -0.55
C ILE A 12 3.03 -53.50 0.66
N LYS A 13 4.04 -53.56 1.55
CA LYS A 13 4.15 -52.63 2.69
C LYS A 13 4.26 -51.18 2.25
N ASP A 14 5.01 -50.91 1.17
CA ASP A 14 5.15 -49.56 0.62
C ASP A 14 3.85 -49.06 0.01
N GLU A 15 3.12 -49.92 -0.71
CA GLU A 15 1.82 -49.57 -1.26
C GLU A 15 0.79 -49.27 -0.15
N GLN A 16 0.76 -50.09 0.90
CA GLN A 16 -0.09 -49.86 2.08
C GLN A 16 0.27 -48.55 2.78
N ARG A 17 1.57 -48.27 2.98
CA ARG A 17 2.04 -46.98 3.54
C ARG A 17 1.61 -45.80 2.68
N LYS A 18 1.72 -45.90 1.35
CA LYS A 18 1.26 -44.86 0.42
C LYS A 18 -0.25 -44.66 0.49
N LYS A 19 -1.04 -45.74 0.53
CA LYS A 19 -2.50 -45.67 0.69
C LYS A 19 -2.88 -44.99 2.01
N HIS A 20 -2.28 -45.41 3.12
CA HIS A 20 -2.50 -44.80 4.43
C HIS A 20 -2.13 -43.31 4.44
N HIS A 21 -0.98 -42.95 3.87
CA HIS A 21 -0.54 -41.56 3.77
C HIS A 21 -1.54 -40.71 2.95
N ARG A 22 -2.00 -41.20 1.79
CA ARG A 22 -3.01 -40.51 0.97
C ARG A 22 -4.33 -40.30 1.72
N THR A 23 -4.80 -41.31 2.44
CA THR A 23 -6.02 -41.18 3.25
C THR A 23 -5.82 -40.14 4.35
N GLN A 24 -4.68 -40.18 5.04
CA GLN A 24 -4.38 -39.22 6.11
C GLN A 24 -4.27 -37.78 5.58
N THR A 25 -3.62 -37.56 4.43
CA THR A 25 -3.50 -36.21 3.85
C THR A 25 -4.87 -35.69 3.41
N ARG A 26 -5.71 -36.55 2.81
CA ARG A 26 -7.09 -36.18 2.44
C ARG A 26 -7.92 -35.81 3.66
N GLN A 27 -7.90 -36.63 4.71
CA GLN A 27 -8.61 -36.35 5.96
C GLN A 27 -8.13 -35.04 6.61
N LYS A 28 -6.82 -34.80 6.64
CA LYS A 28 -6.25 -33.53 7.15
C LYS A 28 -6.74 -32.33 6.34
N HIS A 29 -6.78 -32.45 5.02
CA HIS A 29 -7.26 -31.41 4.13
C HIS A 29 -8.76 -31.13 4.35
N GLU A 30 -9.60 -32.18 4.37
CA GLU A 30 -11.03 -32.06 4.62
C GLU A 30 -11.32 -31.46 6.01
N TYR A 31 -10.57 -31.84 7.04
CA TYR A 31 -10.67 -31.27 8.37
C TYR A 31 -10.35 -29.77 8.36
N LEU A 32 -9.24 -29.38 7.72
CA LEU A 32 -8.81 -27.99 7.65
C LEU A 32 -9.82 -27.14 6.86
N LEU A 33 -10.35 -27.68 5.76
CA LEU A 33 -11.40 -27.04 4.97
C LEU A 33 -12.63 -26.74 5.84
N LYS A 34 -13.17 -27.75 6.53
CA LYS A 34 -14.34 -27.58 7.41
C LYS A 34 -14.09 -26.61 8.56
N LYS A 35 -12.88 -26.63 9.12
CA LYS A 35 -12.49 -25.70 10.18
C LYS A 35 -12.50 -24.26 9.67
N VAL A 36 -11.85 -24.02 8.55
CA VAL A 36 -11.65 -22.68 7.99
C VAL A 36 -12.94 -22.11 7.37
N GLU A 37 -13.78 -22.95 6.78
CA GLU A 37 -15.05 -22.55 6.16
C GLU A 37 -15.95 -21.81 7.14
N ASN A 38 -16.02 -22.27 8.39
CA ASN A 38 -16.84 -21.64 9.44
C ASN A 38 -16.09 -20.59 10.27
N THR A 39 -14.81 -20.34 9.99
CA THR A 39 -14.00 -19.41 10.78
C THR A 39 -14.16 -17.98 10.27
N ASP A 40 -14.30 -17.04 11.21
CA ASP A 40 -14.26 -15.61 10.93
C ASP A 40 -12.84 -15.18 10.52
N VAL A 41 -12.69 -14.85 9.25
CA VAL A 41 -11.41 -14.53 8.61
C VAL A 41 -10.79 -13.25 9.18
N GLU A 42 -11.60 -12.27 9.57
CA GLU A 42 -11.10 -11.02 10.16
C GLU A 42 -10.49 -11.28 11.54
N LYS A 43 -11.16 -12.10 12.37
CA LYS A 43 -10.64 -12.49 13.68
C LYS A 43 -9.38 -13.34 13.57
N LEU A 44 -9.34 -14.27 12.61
CA LEU A 44 -8.16 -15.09 12.36
C LEU A 44 -6.96 -14.22 11.97
N TYR A 45 -7.17 -13.27 11.04
CA TYR A 45 -6.11 -12.35 10.63
C TYR A 45 -5.67 -11.42 11.77
N GLY A 46 -6.63 -10.89 12.54
CA GLY A 46 -6.37 -10.03 13.69
C GLY A 46 -5.55 -10.74 14.78
N THR A 47 -5.91 -11.98 15.10
CA THR A 47 -5.15 -12.79 16.07
C THR A 47 -3.75 -13.12 15.58
N LEU A 48 -3.58 -13.46 14.29
CA LEU A 48 -2.27 -13.66 13.67
C LEU A 48 -1.39 -12.40 13.79
N LYS A 49 -1.92 -11.24 13.42
CA LYS A 49 -1.20 -9.94 13.50
C LYS A 49 -0.84 -9.58 14.94
N PHE A 50 -1.77 -9.78 15.87
CA PHE A 50 -1.54 -9.52 17.29
C PHE A 50 -0.42 -10.40 17.86
N HIS A 51 -0.44 -11.71 17.58
CA HIS A 51 0.58 -12.63 18.09
C HIS A 51 1.95 -12.43 17.45
N LYS A 52 2.02 -11.97 16.19
CA LYS A 52 3.30 -11.59 15.54
C LYS A 52 3.96 -10.38 16.18
N ASN A 53 3.18 -9.43 16.70
CA ASN A 53 3.68 -8.18 17.26
C ASN A 53 3.99 -8.26 18.77
N LYS A 54 3.86 -9.43 19.39
CA LYS A 54 4.21 -9.62 20.81
C LYS A 54 5.72 -9.68 20.99
N ARG A 55 6.20 -9.19 22.15
CA ARG A 55 7.62 -9.23 22.55
C ARG A 55 8.16 -10.66 22.59
N ASP A 56 7.37 -11.60 23.12
CA ASP A 56 7.66 -13.04 23.14
C ASP A 56 6.63 -13.81 22.30
N PRO A 57 6.88 -13.98 20.98
CA PRO A 57 5.95 -14.63 20.08
C PRO A 57 5.94 -16.15 20.29
N ASN A 58 4.75 -16.72 20.53
CA ASN A 58 4.56 -18.17 20.54
C ASN A 58 4.63 -18.71 19.10
N THR A 59 5.83 -19.16 18.70
CA THR A 59 6.12 -19.62 17.34
C THR A 59 5.18 -20.73 16.87
N LYS A 60 4.86 -21.69 17.74
CA LYS A 60 3.95 -22.81 17.41
C LYS A 60 2.52 -22.37 17.13
N LEU A 61 2.03 -21.36 17.84
CA LEU A 61 0.69 -20.81 17.60
C LEU A 61 0.68 -20.00 16.31
N ILE A 62 1.71 -19.18 16.09
CA ILE A 62 1.83 -18.36 14.89
C ILE A 62 1.93 -19.23 13.64
N THR A 63 2.72 -20.31 13.65
CA THR A 63 2.81 -21.22 12.50
C THR A 63 1.47 -21.86 12.18
N LYS A 64 0.68 -22.26 13.19
CA LYS A 64 -0.67 -22.81 12.98
C LYS A 64 -1.62 -21.79 12.36
N LEU A 65 -1.67 -20.57 12.91
CA LEU A 65 -2.52 -19.50 12.37
C LEU A 65 -2.07 -19.10 10.95
N GLN A 66 -0.76 -19.14 10.69
CA GLN A 66 -0.19 -18.88 9.36
C GLN A 66 -0.58 -19.98 8.37
N GLU A 67 -0.49 -21.26 8.75
CA GLU A 67 -0.93 -22.39 7.93
C GLU A 67 -2.43 -22.29 7.58
N GLU A 68 -3.27 -21.91 8.54
CA GLU A 68 -4.70 -21.68 8.32
C GLU A 68 -4.95 -20.50 7.36
N TRP A 69 -4.25 -19.39 7.55
CA TRP A 69 -4.32 -18.23 6.65
C TRP A 69 -3.87 -18.56 5.22
N ASP A 70 -2.74 -19.25 5.07
CA ASP A 70 -2.22 -19.65 3.78
C ASP A 70 -3.17 -20.64 3.08
N PHE A 71 -3.89 -21.47 3.85
CA PHE A 71 -4.91 -22.36 3.33
C PHE A 71 -6.13 -21.61 2.79
N ILE A 72 -6.58 -20.55 3.49
CA ILE A 72 -7.64 -19.65 3.01
C ILE A 72 -7.27 -19.07 1.64
N LEU A 73 -6.05 -18.53 1.53
CA LEU A 73 -5.55 -17.91 0.30
C LEU A 73 -5.46 -18.91 -0.86
N LYS A 74 -4.90 -20.10 -0.61
CA LYS A 74 -4.72 -21.12 -1.65
C LYS A 74 -6.04 -21.66 -2.20
N ASN A 75 -7.03 -21.88 -1.32
CA ASN A 75 -8.33 -22.43 -1.70
C ASN A 75 -9.38 -21.35 -2.04
N LYS A 76 -8.99 -20.06 -2.03
CA LYS A 76 -9.87 -18.92 -2.32
C LYS A 76 -11.15 -18.90 -1.45
N LEU A 77 -11.00 -19.25 -0.18
CA LEU A 77 -12.09 -19.19 0.79
C LEU A 77 -12.34 -17.73 1.18
N HIS A 78 -13.60 -17.36 1.40
CA HIS A 78 -14.00 -16.00 1.83
C HIS A 78 -13.39 -14.85 1.02
N PRO A 79 -13.53 -14.85 -0.33
CA PRO A 79 -12.78 -13.95 -1.20
C PRO A 79 -13.02 -12.46 -0.93
N GLN A 80 -14.24 -12.10 -0.53
CA GLN A 80 -14.59 -10.71 -0.22
C GLN A 80 -13.89 -10.22 1.05
N ALA A 81 -13.94 -10.99 2.14
CA ALA A 81 -13.29 -10.63 3.40
C ALA A 81 -11.77 -10.54 3.24
N VAL A 82 -11.15 -11.48 2.52
CA VAL A 82 -9.72 -11.45 2.22
C VAL A 82 -9.34 -10.20 1.42
N ALA A 83 -10.12 -9.85 0.39
CA ALA A 83 -9.86 -8.65 -0.40
C ALA A 83 -9.94 -7.37 0.45
N LEU A 84 -10.92 -7.28 1.36
CA LEU A 84 -11.06 -6.16 2.29
C LEU A 84 -9.84 -6.06 3.22
N ILE A 85 -9.41 -7.16 3.83
CA ILE A 85 -8.23 -7.21 4.71
C ILE A 85 -6.98 -6.73 3.96
N LEU A 86 -6.72 -7.28 2.76
CA LEU A 86 -5.55 -6.91 1.96
C LEU A 86 -5.59 -5.43 1.55
N SER A 87 -6.76 -4.91 1.17
CA SER A 87 -6.91 -3.49 0.83
C SER A 87 -6.65 -2.57 2.02
N ARG A 88 -7.07 -2.97 3.23
CA ARG A 88 -6.83 -2.22 4.46
C ARG A 88 -5.36 -2.17 4.82
N GLU A 89 -4.64 -3.28 4.64
CA GLU A 89 -3.20 -3.31 4.87
C GLU A 89 -2.42 -2.47 3.86
N GLN A 90 -2.80 -2.53 2.59
CA GLN A 90 -2.18 -1.68 1.57
C GLN A 90 -2.36 -0.20 1.90
N LYS A 91 -3.57 0.21 2.32
CA LYS A 91 -3.82 1.59 2.77
C LYS A 91 -2.98 1.97 3.98
N GLN A 92 -2.88 1.10 4.99
CA GLN A 92 -2.02 1.35 6.16
C GLN A 92 -0.56 1.52 5.75
N VAL A 93 -0.02 0.63 4.92
CA VAL A 93 1.36 0.71 4.43
C VAL A 93 1.56 1.96 3.59
N GLU A 94 0.60 2.33 2.73
CA GLU A 94 0.65 3.56 1.97
C GLU A 94 0.62 4.81 2.84
N GLU A 95 -0.20 4.84 3.90
CA GLU A 95 -0.26 5.95 4.84
C GLU A 95 1.04 6.06 5.64
N GLU A 96 1.55 4.95 6.16
CA GLU A 96 2.84 4.86 6.84
C GLU A 96 4.00 5.31 5.93
N ASN A 97 3.95 4.95 4.65
CA ASN A 97 4.96 5.33 3.66
C ASN A 97 4.78 6.75 3.11
N LYS A 98 3.55 7.28 3.03
CA LYS A 98 3.26 8.68 2.64
C LYS A 98 3.72 9.66 3.71
N LEU A 99 3.72 9.24 4.97
CA LEU A 99 4.30 9.96 6.09
C LEU A 99 5.84 9.87 6.06
N TRP A 100 6.45 10.49 5.05
CA TRP A 100 7.90 10.80 5.04
C TRP A 100 8.31 11.56 6.31
N GLY A 101 7.34 12.24 6.92
CA GLY A 101 7.44 12.93 8.19
C GLY A 101 7.89 12.04 9.34
N ARG A 102 7.40 10.80 9.53
CA ARG A 102 7.69 10.04 10.77
C ARG A 102 9.18 9.85 11.07
N GLN A 103 10.04 9.92 10.06
CA GLN A 103 11.50 9.81 10.18
C GLN A 103 12.23 11.16 10.14
N SER A 104 11.51 12.27 10.01
CA SER A 104 12.01 13.64 10.14
C SER A 104 12.04 14.09 11.60
N ILE A 105 13.10 14.80 11.98
CA ILE A 105 13.21 15.44 13.31
C ILE A 105 12.04 16.40 13.58
N TYR A 106 11.52 17.04 12.53
CA TYR A 106 10.48 18.08 12.64
C TYR A 106 9.06 17.54 12.56
N PHE A 107 8.90 16.22 12.56
CA PHE A 107 7.58 15.62 12.52
C PHE A 107 6.93 15.61 13.88
N ASN A 108 5.82 16.32 13.95
CA ASN A 108 4.89 16.30 15.06
C ASN A 108 3.51 16.00 14.45
N PRO A 109 2.85 14.87 14.78
CA PRO A 109 1.59 14.49 14.16
C PRO A 109 0.48 15.54 14.33
N GLU A 110 0.49 16.30 15.44
CA GLU A 110 -0.53 17.33 15.71
C GLU A 110 -0.21 18.68 15.06
N LEU A 111 1.08 19.05 14.97
CA LEU A 111 1.51 20.41 14.57
C LEU A 111 2.20 20.47 13.19
N ASN A 112 2.83 19.38 12.74
CA ASN A 112 3.53 19.28 11.46
C ASN A 112 3.49 17.84 10.93
N PRO A 113 2.31 17.39 10.45
CA PRO A 113 2.11 16.02 9.99
C PRO A 113 2.94 15.69 8.73
N LEU A 114 3.48 16.70 8.05
CA LEU A 114 4.31 16.51 6.86
C LEU A 114 5.81 16.42 7.20
N GLY A 115 6.22 16.71 8.45
CA GLY A 115 7.63 16.75 8.86
C GLY A 115 8.48 17.71 8.01
N LYS A 116 7.87 18.80 7.52
CA LYS A 116 8.60 19.82 6.74
C LYS A 116 9.49 20.62 7.68
N PRO A 117 10.76 20.90 7.32
CA PRO A 117 11.62 21.72 8.15
C PRO A 117 11.06 23.15 8.24
N PRO A 118 10.98 23.75 9.44
CA PRO A 118 10.58 25.14 9.58
C PRO A 118 11.56 26.07 8.88
N THR A 119 11.06 27.22 8.43
CA THR A 119 11.85 28.27 7.79
C THR A 119 11.99 29.42 8.78
N ILE A 120 13.22 29.71 9.21
CA ILE A 120 13.54 30.83 10.08
C ILE A 120 14.42 31.78 9.26
N ASP A 121 14.07 33.05 9.19
CA ASP A 121 14.81 34.07 8.43
C ASP A 121 15.07 33.68 6.95
N GLY A 122 14.06 33.08 6.32
CA GLY A 122 14.14 32.60 4.93
C GLY A 122 15.02 31.36 4.71
N LYS A 123 15.69 30.84 5.75
CA LYS A 123 16.54 29.67 5.69
C LYS A 123 15.82 28.45 6.26
N ARG A 124 15.83 27.35 5.50
CA ARG A 124 15.27 26.07 5.95
C ARG A 124 16.25 25.39 6.90
N LEU A 125 15.74 24.96 8.06
CA LEU A 125 16.53 24.19 9.00
C LEU A 125 16.88 22.80 8.45
N PRO A 126 18.06 22.24 8.81
CA PRO A 126 18.53 20.98 8.27
C PRO A 126 17.68 19.80 8.78
N ASN A 127 17.13 19.00 7.86
CA ASN A 127 16.40 17.77 8.17
C ASN A 127 17.29 16.57 7.88
N ILE A 128 17.45 15.64 8.84
CA ILE A 128 18.28 14.42 8.68
C ILE A 128 17.85 13.60 7.46
N LYS A 129 16.55 13.59 7.15
CA LYS A 129 16.05 13.04 5.90
C LYS A 129 15.99 14.12 4.81
N VAL A 130 17.14 14.36 4.18
CA VAL A 130 17.12 14.91 2.82
C VAL A 130 16.43 13.86 1.94
N PRO A 131 15.48 14.20 1.06
CA PRO A 131 15.01 13.25 0.06
C PRO A 131 16.24 12.65 -0.60
N ILE A 132 16.22 11.34 -0.85
CA ILE A 132 17.16 10.71 -1.77
C ILE A 132 16.85 11.38 -3.11
N ARG A 133 17.44 12.56 -3.36
CA ARG A 133 17.50 13.12 -4.70
C ARG A 133 18.11 11.98 -5.48
N ASN A 134 17.43 11.55 -6.53
CA ASN A 134 17.97 10.65 -7.54
C ASN A 134 19.24 11.31 -8.07
N LYS A 135 20.35 11.19 -7.35
CA LYS A 135 21.68 11.31 -7.89
C LYS A 135 21.65 10.17 -8.90
N ARG A 136 21.53 10.52 -10.18
CA ARG A 136 21.63 9.56 -11.27
C ARG A 136 22.84 8.69 -10.91
N LEU A 137 22.62 7.40 -10.63
CA LEU A 137 23.70 6.50 -10.24
C LEU A 137 24.77 6.42 -11.35
N TYR A 138 24.39 6.85 -12.55
CA TYR A 138 25.22 6.86 -13.74
C TYR A 138 25.83 8.24 -13.97
N LYS A 139 27.14 8.25 -14.21
CA LYS A 139 27.85 9.41 -14.76
C LYS A 139 27.26 9.71 -16.14
N SER A 140 27.13 10.99 -16.48
CA SER A 140 26.77 11.41 -17.85
C SER A 140 27.75 10.80 -18.84
N ASP A 141 27.24 10.27 -19.96
CA ASP A 141 28.09 9.68 -21.00
C ASP A 141 29.11 10.71 -21.49
N PRO A 142 30.43 10.42 -21.45
CA PRO A 142 31.46 11.34 -21.94
C PRO A 142 31.27 11.74 -23.41
N ARG A 143 30.61 10.92 -24.24
CA ARG A 143 30.30 11.27 -25.63
C ARG A 143 29.34 12.44 -25.72
N ILE A 144 28.35 12.50 -24.84
CA ILE A 144 27.38 13.60 -24.77
C ILE A 144 28.07 14.90 -24.35
N ALA A 145 29.05 14.82 -23.43
CA ALA A 145 29.85 15.97 -23.03
C ALA A 145 30.76 16.47 -24.18
N ASN A 146 31.35 15.55 -24.94
CA ASN A 146 32.24 15.88 -26.07
C ASN A 146 31.50 16.49 -27.27
N TRP A 147 30.22 16.16 -27.46
CA TRP A 147 29.45 16.62 -28.62
C TRP A 147 28.79 17.99 -28.43
N ALA A 148 28.92 18.62 -27.26
CA ALA A 148 28.40 19.96 -26.97
C ALA A 148 26.96 20.19 -27.47
N ILE A 149 26.12 19.14 -27.38
CA ILE A 149 24.75 19.17 -27.90
C ILE A 149 23.96 20.12 -26.99
N THR A 150 23.68 21.31 -27.50
CA THR A 150 22.76 22.23 -26.83
C THR A 150 21.33 21.72 -27.06
N PRO A 151 20.55 21.47 -26.00
CA PRO A 151 19.14 21.18 -26.18
C PRO A 151 18.47 22.36 -26.90
N PRO A 152 17.52 22.11 -27.80
CA PRO A 152 16.80 23.18 -28.48
C PRO A 152 16.06 24.06 -27.47
N ASP A 153 16.00 25.35 -27.74
CA ASP A 153 15.28 26.30 -26.90
C ASP A 153 13.78 25.96 -26.89
N GLY A 154 13.21 25.84 -25.69
CA GLY A 154 11.79 25.55 -25.51
C GLY A 154 11.49 24.68 -24.29
N VAL A 155 10.21 24.52 -24.00
CA VAL A 155 9.75 23.58 -22.97
C VAL A 155 9.97 22.17 -23.51
N CYS A 156 10.68 21.33 -22.75
CA CYS A 156 10.84 19.92 -23.09
C CYS A 156 9.47 19.31 -23.46
N PRO A 157 9.37 18.51 -24.53
CA PRO A 157 8.12 17.93 -24.96
C PRO A 157 7.51 17.15 -23.79
N LYS A 158 6.33 17.58 -23.34
CA LYS A 158 5.55 16.82 -22.37
C LYS A 158 5.02 15.60 -23.12
N PHE A 159 5.55 14.42 -22.83
CA PHE A 159 4.88 13.20 -23.25
C PHE A 159 3.51 13.19 -22.57
N TYR A 160 2.45 13.48 -23.33
CA TYR A 160 1.11 13.23 -22.87
C TYR A 160 1.01 11.72 -22.60
N LYS A 161 0.88 11.36 -21.33
CA LYS A 161 0.63 9.98 -20.90
C LYS A 161 -0.82 9.60 -21.19
N VAL A 162 -1.29 9.87 -22.40
CA VAL A 162 -2.63 9.48 -22.82
C VAL A 162 -2.43 8.25 -23.68
N VAL A 163 -2.74 7.09 -23.10
CA VAL A 163 -2.92 5.88 -23.89
C VAL A 163 -4.29 6.03 -24.55
N LEU A 164 -4.30 6.64 -25.73
CA LEU A 164 -5.48 6.60 -26.60
C LEU A 164 -5.61 5.16 -27.12
N ASN A 165 -6.84 4.64 -27.18
CA ASN A 165 -7.23 3.25 -27.53
C ASN A 165 -7.31 2.22 -26.38
N THR A 166 -7.74 2.61 -25.17
CA THR A 166 -8.16 1.63 -24.14
C THR A 166 -9.66 1.37 -24.08
N GLU A 167 -10.45 2.03 -24.92
CA GLU A 167 -11.88 1.74 -25.02
C GLU A 167 -12.05 0.49 -25.89
N LYS A 168 -12.36 -0.64 -25.24
CA LYS A 168 -12.94 -1.78 -25.95
C LYS A 168 -14.24 -1.30 -26.58
N ASP A 169 -14.34 -1.39 -27.89
CA ASP A 169 -15.57 -1.12 -28.64
C ASP A 169 -16.73 -1.86 -27.98
N ARG A 170 -17.58 -1.11 -27.27
CA ARG A 170 -18.94 -1.54 -27.00
C ARG A 170 -19.69 -1.13 -28.26
N ALA A 171 -19.87 -2.11 -29.15
CA ALA A 171 -20.69 -1.95 -30.33
C ALA A 171 -22.04 -1.34 -29.92
N GLU A 172 -22.33 -0.16 -30.44
CA GLU A 172 -23.65 0.19 -30.97
C GLU A 172 -23.53 1.50 -31.76
N GLU A 173 -23.85 1.35 -33.04
CA GLU A 173 -23.84 2.35 -34.08
C GLU A 173 -24.89 3.43 -33.78
N THR A 174 -24.51 4.70 -33.90
CA THR A 174 -25.40 5.72 -34.46
C THR A 174 -24.56 6.86 -35.02
N ILE A 175 -24.56 6.93 -36.35
CA ILE A 175 -23.95 7.96 -37.17
C ILE A 175 -24.86 9.20 -37.13
N ILE A 176 -24.39 10.37 -36.67
CA ILE A 176 -24.65 11.67 -37.33
C ILE A 176 -23.43 12.62 -37.21
N ASN A 177 -22.84 12.88 -38.38
CA ASN A 177 -22.00 13.99 -38.83
C ASN A 177 -22.19 15.35 -38.12
N THR A 178 -21.13 16.02 -37.63
CA THR A 178 -20.63 17.32 -38.17
C THR A 178 -19.23 17.69 -37.62
N GLN A 179 -18.43 18.29 -38.51
CA GLN A 179 -17.01 18.69 -38.44
C GLN A 179 -16.71 19.93 -37.53
N PRO A 180 -15.41 20.28 -37.30
CA PRO A 180 -14.88 20.87 -36.06
C PRO A 180 -14.78 22.41 -36.08
N LYS A 181 -14.59 23.01 -34.89
CA LYS A 181 -14.09 24.38 -34.74
C LYS A 181 -13.11 24.50 -33.56
N HIS A 182 -11.90 24.94 -33.87
CA HIS A 182 -11.01 25.77 -33.04
C HIS A 182 -10.66 26.99 -33.91
N PRO A 183 -10.02 28.09 -33.44
CA PRO A 183 -9.79 28.58 -32.08
C PRO A 183 -10.09 30.10 -31.92
N THR A 184 -10.19 30.61 -30.69
CA THR A 184 -9.87 32.02 -30.33
C THR A 184 -9.70 32.04 -28.81
N SER A 185 -8.48 32.22 -28.28
CA SER A 185 -7.77 33.51 -28.09
C SER A 185 -8.60 34.50 -27.28
N GLY A 186 -8.16 34.79 -26.07
CA GLY A 186 -8.78 35.74 -25.16
C GLY A 186 -8.21 35.61 -23.76
N ASN A 187 -7.04 36.20 -23.54
CA ASN A 187 -6.61 36.59 -22.20
C ASN A 187 -7.67 37.52 -21.62
N ASP A 188 -8.15 37.24 -20.42
CA ASP A 188 -8.58 38.28 -19.50
C ASP A 188 -8.27 37.87 -18.07
N SER A 189 -7.17 38.45 -17.58
CA SER A 189 -6.87 38.57 -16.17
C SER A 189 -7.97 39.39 -15.49
N VAL A 190 -8.72 38.78 -14.58
CA VAL A 190 -9.49 39.53 -13.59
C VAL A 190 -9.13 39.02 -12.21
N ASN A 191 -8.30 39.83 -11.54
CA ASN A 191 -8.09 39.79 -10.11
C ASN A 191 -9.43 39.86 -9.39
N ARG A 192 -9.72 38.89 -8.52
CA ARG A 192 -10.66 39.05 -7.41
C ARG A 192 -9.97 38.63 -6.12
N SER A 193 -9.42 39.63 -5.45
CA SER A 193 -9.14 39.59 -4.02
C SER A 193 -10.44 39.88 -3.29
N ASP A 194 -11.09 38.83 -2.77
CA ASP A 194 -12.10 38.98 -1.73
C ASP A 194 -11.56 38.33 -0.46
N THR A 195 -11.08 39.20 0.41
CA THR A 195 -10.80 38.96 1.81
C THR A 195 -12.10 38.73 2.56
N THR A 196 -12.31 37.53 3.10
CA THR A 196 -13.32 37.31 4.15
C THR A 196 -12.64 37.00 5.46
N ASN A 197 -12.70 38.00 6.32
CA ASN A 197 -12.27 38.08 7.70
C ASN A 197 -13.15 37.16 8.58
N TRP A 198 -12.59 36.11 9.18
CA TRP A 198 -13.25 35.34 10.24
C TRP A 198 -12.71 35.80 11.60
N ASN A 199 -13.39 36.80 12.16
CA ASN A 199 -13.21 37.24 13.53
C ASN A 199 -13.96 36.26 14.45
N ILE A 200 -13.26 35.36 15.14
CA ILE A 200 -13.82 34.52 16.19
C ILE A 200 -13.39 35.14 17.52
N GLN A 201 -14.36 35.78 18.19
CA GLN A 201 -14.23 36.31 19.54
C GLN A 201 -14.06 35.15 20.53
N SER A 202 -13.00 35.27 21.32
CA SER A 202 -12.72 34.47 22.51
C SER A 202 -13.61 34.95 23.65
N ASP A 203 -14.55 34.12 24.11
CA ASP A 203 -15.15 34.30 25.43
C ASP A 203 -14.40 33.41 26.42
N SER A 204 -13.66 34.10 27.29
CA SER A 204 -13.10 33.55 28.51
C SER A 204 -14.16 33.64 29.60
N ASP A 205 -14.63 32.51 30.12
CA ASP A 205 -15.42 32.48 31.35
C ASP A 205 -14.59 31.81 32.46
N SER A 206 -14.25 32.63 33.45
CA SER A 206 -13.48 32.30 34.64
C SER A 206 -14.44 32.14 35.81
N GLY A 207 -14.94 30.92 36.03
CA GLY A 207 -15.72 30.56 37.21
C GLY A 207 -14.81 30.01 38.32
N ARG A 208 -14.41 30.87 39.26
CA ARG A 208 -13.68 30.55 40.48
C ARG A 208 -14.59 30.80 41.67
N ASP A 209 -15.30 29.77 42.12
CA ASP A 209 -16.06 29.83 43.38
C ASP A 209 -15.24 29.19 44.50
N THR A 210 -14.73 30.07 45.36
CA THR A 210 -14.34 29.78 46.73
C THR A 210 -15.60 29.79 47.60
N ASN A 211 -15.80 28.77 48.43
CA ASN A 211 -16.45 28.92 49.73
C ASN A 211 -16.00 27.79 50.66
N ASP A 212 -15.16 28.17 51.62
CA ASP A 212 -15.03 27.54 52.93
C ASP A 212 -16.33 27.78 53.72
N SER A 213 -16.80 26.75 54.44
CA SER A 213 -17.32 26.85 55.81
C SER A 213 -17.74 25.47 56.33
N ASP A 214 -17.12 25.12 57.46
CA ASP A 214 -17.38 24.09 58.48
C ASP A 214 -17.32 22.59 58.15
#